data_AF-A0A1B6IN45-F1
#
_entry.id   AF-A0A1B6IN45-F1
#
_cell.length_a   1.000
_cell.length_b   1.000
_cell.length_c   1.000
_cell.angle_alpha   90.00
_cell.angle_beta   90.00
_cell.angle_gamma   90.00
#
_symmetry.space_group_name_H-M   'P 1'
#
loop_
_entity.id
_entity.type
_entity.pdbx_description
1 polymer ?
#
loop_
_entity_poly.entity_id
_entity_poly.type
_entity_poly.pdbx_seq_one_letter_code
_entity_poly.pdbx_strand_id
1 'polypeptide(L)'
;WFLHLHTTEWTKCSKSCGGGVKTRQVECKQVMAQNHVVSRPESQCPSNKPQDRRPCNTKHCANEDLNPAIAVANVTYIQYNASRKKVNLKIGGQAQVFYGTQVKIKCPVRKFNRTRIQWAKDHKVIGNSKKYRISKKGALRIADVTYIDSGVYTCIAGRSSADVALTVKPRPGVFPSSEEIERQHHNQLDPAMQPNGEMPGRPFLGGGDDMSHEVRP
;
A
#
# COMPACT_ATOMS: atom_id res chain seq x y z
N TRP A 1 18.57 -67.98 -8.08
CA TRP A 1 18.51 -66.99 -6.99
C TRP A 1 18.85 -65.63 -7.58
N PHE A 2 17.95 -64.65 -7.51
CA PHE A 2 18.19 -63.31 -8.07
C PHE A 2 18.09 -62.26 -6.95
N LEU A 3 19.06 -61.34 -6.88
CA LEU A 3 18.99 -60.17 -6.03
C LEU A 3 18.37 -59.01 -6.80
N HIS A 4 17.49 -58.26 -6.14
CA HIS A 4 16.86 -57.10 -6.74
C HIS A 4 16.80 -55.94 -5.75
N LEU A 5 16.87 -54.73 -6.30
CA LEU A 5 16.74 -53.49 -5.55
C LEU A 5 15.26 -53.20 -5.32
N HIS A 6 14.84 -53.25 -4.06
CA HIS A 6 13.49 -52.90 -3.65
C HIS A 6 13.46 -51.46 -3.13
N THR A 7 12.53 -50.63 -3.59
CA THR A 7 12.38 -49.25 -3.11
C THR A 7 11.13 -49.08 -2.27
N THR A 8 11.24 -48.37 -1.15
CA THR A 8 10.08 -47.98 -0.36
C THR A 8 9.31 -46.82 -0.99
N GLU A 9 8.13 -46.53 -0.45
CA GLU A 9 7.35 -45.34 -0.79
C GLU A 9 8.11 -44.06 -0.44
N TRP A 10 7.83 -42.99 -1.19
CA TRP A 10 8.45 -41.69 -0.95
C TRP A 10 7.97 -41.07 0.35
N THR A 11 8.90 -40.48 1.10
CA THR A 11 8.55 -39.66 2.26
C THR A 11 7.74 -38.42 1.85
N LYS A 12 7.08 -37.80 2.84
CA LYS A 12 6.59 -36.43 2.68
C LYS A 12 7.73 -35.51 2.24
N CYS A 13 7.41 -34.51 1.43
CA CYS A 13 8.40 -33.56 0.93
C CYS A 13 8.98 -32.74 2.09
N SER A 14 10.30 -32.51 2.08
CA SER A 14 10.97 -31.75 3.15
C SER A 14 10.49 -30.29 3.26
N LYS A 15 9.97 -29.72 2.17
CA LYS A 15 9.38 -28.38 2.14
C LYS A 15 8.04 -28.40 1.43
N SER A 16 7.08 -27.60 1.88
CA SER A 16 5.78 -27.43 1.21
C SER A 16 5.85 -26.53 -0.03
N CYS A 17 6.88 -25.68 -0.15
CA CYS A 17 7.13 -24.80 -1.31
C CYS A 17 8.62 -24.42 -1.39
N GLY A 18 9.05 -23.80 -2.50
CA GLY A 18 10.39 -23.22 -2.63
C GLY A 18 11.50 -24.23 -2.85
N GLY A 19 11.16 -25.45 -3.30
CA GLY A 19 12.12 -26.52 -3.58
C GLY A 19 12.44 -27.35 -2.34
N GLY A 20 11.82 -28.53 -2.26
CA GLY A 20 12.13 -29.56 -1.28
C GLY A 20 12.65 -30.83 -1.96
N VAL A 21 13.02 -31.81 -1.13
CA VAL A 21 13.45 -33.13 -1.57
C VAL A 21 12.60 -34.15 -0.83
N LYS A 22 12.11 -35.15 -1.55
CA LYS A 22 11.53 -36.36 -0.96
C LYS A 22 12.53 -37.49 -1.10
N THR A 23 12.59 -38.34 -0.08
CA THR A 23 13.55 -39.45 0.04
C THR A 23 12.82 -40.77 0.07
N ARG A 24 13.46 -41.85 -0.38
CA ARG A 24 13.00 -43.23 -0.21
C ARG A 24 14.18 -44.13 0.11
N GLN A 25 13.93 -45.25 0.77
CA GLN A 25 14.95 -46.24 1.06
C GLN A 25 15.07 -47.22 -0.10
N VAL A 26 16.31 -47.63 -0.39
CA VAL A 26 16.62 -48.65 -1.38
C VAL A 26 17.27 -49.82 -0.65
N GLU A 27 16.57 -50.93 -0.61
CA GLU A 27 16.98 -52.15 0.11
C GLU A 27 17.32 -53.24 -0.89
N CYS A 28 18.41 -53.96 -0.63
CA CYS A 28 18.77 -55.13 -1.42
C CYS A 28 18.00 -56.35 -0.87
N LYS A 29 17.10 -56.93 -1.69
CA LYS A 29 16.31 -58.10 -1.29
C LYS A 29 16.66 -59.31 -2.16
N GLN A 30 16.77 -60.47 -1.52
CA GLN A 30 17.02 -61.76 -2.16
C GLN A 30 15.82 -62.68 -1.95
N VAL A 31 15.24 -63.21 -3.03
CA VAL A 31 14.15 -64.18 -2.96
C VAL A 31 14.74 -65.59 -2.87
N MET A 32 14.40 -66.31 -1.80
CA MET A 32 14.78 -67.70 -1.49
C MET A 32 13.65 -68.67 -1.90
N ALA A 33 13.87 -70.00 -1.77
CA ALA A 33 12.85 -71.00 -2.09
C ALA A 33 11.67 -70.83 -1.13
N GLN A 34 10.48 -71.28 -1.54
CA GLN A 34 9.26 -71.13 -0.74
C GLN A 34 8.85 -69.66 -0.51
N ASN A 35 9.18 -68.75 -1.45
CA ASN A 35 8.77 -67.33 -1.43
C ASN A 35 9.29 -66.48 -0.27
N HIS A 36 10.29 -66.96 0.48
CA HIS A 36 10.88 -66.18 1.57
C HIS A 36 11.82 -65.09 1.05
N VAL A 37 11.75 -63.87 1.58
CA VAL A 37 12.56 -62.72 1.12
C VAL A 37 13.49 -62.23 2.23
N VAL A 38 14.80 -62.21 1.97
CA VAL A 38 15.83 -61.83 2.94
C VAL A 38 16.52 -60.53 2.51
N SER A 39 16.72 -59.60 3.45
CA SER A 39 17.49 -58.36 3.22
C SER A 39 19.00 -58.65 3.21
N ARG A 40 19.73 -58.06 2.26
CA ARG A 40 21.17 -58.26 2.04
C ARG A 40 21.93 -56.92 2.07
N PRO A 41 23.25 -56.94 2.35
CA PRO A 41 24.07 -55.73 2.32
C PRO A 41 24.16 -55.14 0.91
N GLU A 42 24.32 -53.82 0.83
CA GLU A 42 24.34 -53.05 -0.43
C GLU A 42 25.44 -53.49 -1.40
N SER A 43 26.56 -54.03 -0.88
CA SER A 43 27.71 -54.50 -1.67
C SER A 43 27.43 -55.74 -2.54
N GLN A 44 26.37 -56.49 -2.24
CA GLN A 44 25.99 -57.69 -3.01
C GLN A 44 24.94 -57.41 -4.09
N CYS A 45 24.42 -56.19 -4.14
CA CYS A 45 23.39 -55.80 -5.11
C CYS A 45 24.00 -55.17 -6.38
N PRO A 46 23.25 -55.16 -7.49
CA PRO A 46 23.68 -54.48 -8.72
C PRO A 46 24.00 -53.00 -8.48
N SER A 47 25.06 -52.48 -9.11
CA SER A 47 25.53 -51.09 -8.93
C SER A 47 24.55 -50.02 -9.45
N ASN A 48 23.56 -50.40 -10.27
CA ASN A 48 22.54 -49.50 -10.80
C ASN A 48 21.47 -49.16 -9.75
N LYS A 49 21.86 -48.41 -8.72
CA LYS A 49 20.96 -47.98 -7.64
C LYS A 49 19.91 -46.99 -8.17
N PRO A 50 18.60 -47.23 -7.94
CA PRO A 50 17.57 -46.26 -8.26
C PRO A 50 17.70 -45.01 -7.37
N GLN A 51 17.22 -43.86 -7.86
CA GLN A 51 17.31 -42.61 -7.09
C GLN A 51 16.60 -42.74 -5.74
N ASP A 52 17.34 -42.46 -4.67
CA ASP A 52 16.86 -42.39 -3.29
C ASP A 52 16.31 -40.99 -2.95
N ARG A 53 16.62 -39.98 -3.78
CA ARG A 53 16.22 -38.58 -3.61
C ARG A 53 15.60 -38.03 -4.88
N ARG A 54 14.51 -37.26 -4.73
CA ARG A 54 13.86 -36.57 -5.86
C ARG A 54 13.35 -35.19 -5.46
N PRO A 55 13.50 -34.17 -6.33
CA PRO A 55 12.96 -32.84 -6.05
C PRO A 55 11.42 -32.87 -6.01
N CYS A 56 10.86 -32.08 -5.10
CA CYS A 56 9.42 -31.88 -4.92
C CYS A 56 9.13 -30.42 -4.56
N ASN A 57 7.88 -29.98 -4.75
CA ASN A 57 7.42 -28.63 -4.38
C ASN A 57 8.32 -27.50 -4.89
N THR A 58 8.72 -27.60 -6.17
CA THR A 58 9.60 -26.63 -6.86
C THR A 58 8.94 -25.29 -7.17
N LYS A 59 7.62 -25.18 -6.99
CA LYS A 59 6.91 -23.90 -7.12
C LYS A 59 7.40 -22.91 -6.06
N HIS A 60 7.59 -21.66 -6.47
CA HIS A 60 7.98 -20.58 -5.56
C HIS A 60 6.95 -20.42 -4.43
N CYS A 61 7.44 -20.14 -3.22
CA CYS A 61 6.59 -19.85 -2.08
C CYS A 61 5.83 -18.52 -2.29
N ALA A 62 4.54 -18.50 -1.97
CA ALA A 62 3.73 -17.29 -2.00
C ALA A 62 4.26 -16.17 -1.08
N ASN A 63 5.16 -16.50 -0.14
CA ASN A 63 5.77 -15.54 0.79
C ASN A 63 6.84 -14.63 0.17
N GLU A 64 7.36 -14.91 -1.03
CA GLU A 64 8.28 -13.97 -1.72
C GLU A 64 7.55 -12.68 -2.17
N ASP A 65 6.22 -12.73 -2.32
CA ASP A 65 5.40 -11.53 -2.56
C ASP A 65 5.22 -10.68 -1.29
N LEU A 66 5.61 -11.15 -0.10
CA LEU A 66 5.29 -10.44 1.14
C LEU A 66 6.23 -9.25 1.39
N ASN A 67 7.53 -9.34 1.09
CA ASN A 67 8.47 -8.24 1.38
C ASN A 67 9.21 -7.79 0.11
N PRO A 68 8.52 -7.23 -0.90
CA PRO A 68 9.18 -6.79 -2.11
C PRO A 68 10.05 -5.56 -1.89
N ALA A 69 11.18 -5.47 -2.58
CA ALA A 69 12.03 -4.27 -2.55
C ALA A 69 11.37 -3.13 -3.34
N ILE A 70 11.06 -2.03 -2.65
CA ILE A 70 10.54 -0.79 -3.25
C ILE A 70 11.73 0.14 -3.50
N ALA A 71 11.94 0.58 -4.74
CA ALA A 71 12.96 1.56 -5.06
C ALA A 71 12.45 2.98 -4.74
N VAL A 72 12.88 3.51 -3.59
CA VAL A 72 12.54 4.84 -3.09
C VAL A 72 13.50 5.88 -3.67
N ALA A 73 12.97 7.03 -4.09
CA ALA A 73 13.74 8.18 -4.54
C ALA A 73 13.79 9.22 -3.40
N ASN A 74 14.96 9.41 -2.78
CA ASN A 74 15.14 10.40 -1.71
C ASN A 74 15.35 11.81 -2.28
N VAL A 75 14.41 12.29 -3.10
CA VAL A 75 14.53 13.56 -3.84
C VAL A 75 13.33 14.44 -3.54
N THR A 76 13.57 15.74 -3.41
CA THR A 76 12.50 16.75 -3.38
C THR A 76 12.17 17.22 -4.79
N TYR A 77 10.96 16.91 -5.27
CA TYR A 77 10.46 17.41 -6.53
C TYR A 77 9.80 18.78 -6.35
N ILE A 78 10.18 19.77 -7.14
CA ILE A 78 9.54 21.10 -7.14
C ILE A 78 9.04 21.38 -8.56
N GLN A 79 7.74 21.65 -8.69
CA GLN A 79 7.17 22.10 -9.94
C GLN A 79 7.50 23.57 -10.18
N TYR A 80 8.46 23.86 -11.04
CA TYR A 80 8.79 25.26 -11.41
C TYR A 80 7.77 25.90 -12.36
N ASN A 81 7.25 25.14 -13.31
CA ASN A 81 6.35 25.66 -14.34
C ASN A 81 4.87 25.34 -14.03
N ALA A 82 4.08 26.37 -13.73
CA ALA A 82 2.66 26.27 -13.41
C ALA A 82 1.76 25.89 -14.60
N SER A 83 2.25 26.06 -15.83
CA SER A 83 1.55 25.64 -17.05
C SER A 83 1.58 24.12 -17.25
N ARG A 84 2.52 23.41 -16.61
CA ARG A 84 2.55 21.94 -16.65
C ARG A 84 1.38 21.35 -15.86
N LYS A 85 0.32 20.98 -16.56
CA LYS A 85 -0.88 20.38 -15.95
C LYS A 85 -0.68 18.93 -15.48
N LYS A 86 0.41 18.26 -15.85
CA LYS A 86 0.66 16.85 -15.53
C LYS A 86 2.08 16.65 -15.00
N VAL A 87 2.21 16.02 -13.84
CA VAL A 87 3.48 15.74 -13.17
C VAL A 87 3.60 14.24 -12.87
N ASN A 88 4.79 13.66 -13.08
CA ASN A 88 5.09 12.28 -12.76
C ASN A 88 6.15 12.22 -11.66
N LEU A 89 5.85 11.51 -10.57
CA LEU A 89 6.70 11.35 -9.40
C LEU A 89 7.09 9.87 -9.22
N LYS A 90 8.21 9.64 -8.53
CA LYS A 90 8.55 8.34 -7.95
C LYS A 90 8.34 8.44 -6.43
N ILE A 91 7.97 7.33 -5.79
CA ILE A 91 7.80 7.30 -4.32
C ILE A 91 9.12 7.65 -3.62
N GLY A 92 9.04 8.37 -2.50
CA GLY A 92 10.17 8.88 -1.73
C GLY A 92 10.28 10.40 -1.68
N GLY A 93 10.89 10.91 -0.61
CA GLY A 93 11.18 12.32 -0.43
C GLY A 93 9.92 13.19 -0.31
N GLN A 94 9.95 14.35 -0.96
CA GLN A 94 8.88 15.35 -0.92
C GLN A 94 8.54 15.84 -2.32
N ALA A 95 7.33 16.32 -2.54
CA ALA A 95 6.90 16.87 -3.82
C ALA A 95 6.05 18.12 -3.62
N GLN A 96 6.47 19.24 -4.21
CA GLN A 96 5.73 20.49 -4.25
C GLN A 96 5.15 20.69 -5.65
N VAL A 97 3.82 20.78 -5.74
CA VAL A 97 3.08 20.92 -7.00
C VAL A 97 2.08 22.05 -6.92
N PHE A 98 1.71 22.62 -8.06
CA PHE A 98 0.72 23.70 -8.11
C PHE A 98 -0.71 23.17 -8.06
N TYR A 99 -1.62 23.99 -7.51
CA TYR A 99 -3.07 23.76 -7.53
C TYR A 99 -3.57 23.40 -8.95
N GLY A 100 -4.47 22.44 -9.04
CA GLY A 100 -5.07 21.88 -10.25
C GLY A 100 -4.12 21.07 -11.13
N THR A 101 -2.96 20.66 -10.62
CA THR A 101 -2.03 19.78 -11.34
C THR A 101 -2.48 18.33 -11.21
N GLN A 102 -2.44 17.54 -12.29
CA GLN A 102 -2.64 16.11 -12.25
C GLN A 102 -1.32 15.41 -11.89
N VAL A 103 -1.29 14.73 -10.74
CA VAL A 103 -0.09 14.06 -10.24
C VAL A 103 -0.19 12.55 -10.47
N LYS A 104 0.90 11.94 -10.95
CA LYS A 104 1.02 10.49 -11.07
C LYS A 104 2.22 9.99 -10.29
N ILE A 105 2.00 9.22 -9.23
CA ILE A 105 3.04 8.69 -8.36
C ILE A 105 3.29 7.22 -8.72
N LYS A 106 4.54 6.89 -9.05
CA LYS A 106 4.97 5.51 -9.33
C LYS A 106 5.59 4.89 -8.08
N CYS A 107 5.19 3.66 -7.75
CA CYS A 107 5.82 2.82 -6.73
C CYS A 107 6.63 1.71 -7.46
N PRO A 108 7.95 1.89 -7.65
CA PRO A 108 8.75 0.95 -8.43
C PRO A 108 9.13 -0.26 -7.56
N VAL A 109 8.38 -1.35 -7.71
CA VAL A 109 8.64 -2.64 -7.05
C VAL A 109 9.30 -3.64 -8.01
N ARG A 110 10.22 -4.45 -7.48
CA ARG A 110 10.82 -5.60 -8.19
C ARG A 110 10.19 -6.90 -7.71
N LYS A 111 10.05 -7.88 -8.63
CA LYS A 111 9.54 -9.23 -8.34
C LYS A 111 8.20 -9.28 -7.58
N PHE A 112 7.32 -8.30 -7.80
CA PHE A 112 6.00 -8.22 -7.16
C PHE A 112 4.90 -7.98 -8.18
N ASN A 113 3.72 -8.56 -7.94
CA ASN A 113 2.56 -8.31 -8.77
C ASN A 113 2.01 -6.89 -8.55
N ARG A 114 2.28 -5.99 -9.51
CA ARG A 114 1.91 -4.56 -9.43
C ARG A 114 0.41 -4.29 -9.31
N THR A 115 -0.46 -5.25 -9.64
CA THR A 115 -1.90 -5.11 -9.46
C THR A 115 -2.34 -5.19 -8.01
N ARG A 116 -1.50 -5.76 -7.13
CA ARG A 116 -1.73 -5.85 -5.68
C ARG A 116 -1.22 -4.64 -4.89
N ILE A 117 -0.63 -3.65 -5.57
CA ILE A 117 -0.17 -2.42 -4.92
C ILE A 117 -1.37 -1.61 -4.44
N GLN A 118 -1.37 -1.29 -3.16
CA GLN A 118 -2.35 -0.42 -2.53
C GLN A 118 -1.73 0.96 -2.27
N TRP A 119 -2.58 1.96 -2.15
CA TRP A 119 -2.17 3.32 -1.82
C TRP A 119 -2.94 3.80 -0.61
N ALA A 120 -2.29 4.56 0.26
CA ALA A 120 -2.91 5.26 1.36
C ALA A 120 -2.54 6.74 1.35
N LYS A 121 -3.42 7.58 1.87
CA LYS A 121 -3.15 9.00 2.18
C LYS A 121 -3.38 9.16 3.67
N ASP A 122 -2.38 9.66 4.40
CA ASP A 122 -2.45 9.90 5.84
C ASP A 122 -2.99 8.64 6.57
N HIS A 123 -2.39 7.48 6.26
CA HIS A 123 -2.76 6.14 6.74
C HIS A 123 -4.12 5.58 6.29
N LYS A 124 -4.97 6.36 5.62
CA LYS A 124 -6.25 5.89 5.08
C LYS A 124 -6.09 5.33 3.68
N VAL A 125 -6.49 4.07 3.49
CA VAL A 125 -6.43 3.41 2.17
C VAL A 125 -7.29 4.16 1.15
N ILE A 126 -6.71 4.44 0.00
CA ILE A 126 -7.33 5.15 -1.11
C ILE A 126 -8.05 4.15 -2.01
N GLY A 127 -9.36 4.29 -2.13
CA GLY A 127 -10.17 3.60 -3.13
C GLY A 127 -10.18 4.31 -4.48
N ASN A 128 -10.55 3.58 -5.53
CA ASN A 128 -10.76 4.16 -6.86
C ASN A 128 -11.96 5.12 -6.85
N SER A 129 -11.78 6.33 -7.37
CA SER A 129 -12.80 7.37 -7.48
C SER A 129 -12.54 8.28 -8.69
N LYS A 130 -13.36 9.32 -8.86
CA LYS A 130 -13.09 10.38 -9.86
C LYS A 130 -11.76 11.11 -9.54
N LYS A 131 -11.46 11.29 -8.25
CA LYS A 131 -10.26 11.98 -7.76
C LYS A 131 -9.01 11.12 -7.83
N TYR A 132 -9.12 9.87 -7.36
CA TYR A 132 -8.00 8.95 -7.22
C TYR A 132 -8.16 7.75 -8.15
N ARG A 133 -7.15 7.46 -8.97
CA ARG A 133 -7.16 6.30 -9.86
C ARG A 133 -5.85 5.53 -9.80
N ILE A 134 -5.92 4.24 -9.45
CA ILE A 134 -4.77 3.34 -9.47
C ILE A 134 -4.73 2.62 -10.82
N SER A 135 -3.59 2.72 -11.52
CA SER A 135 -3.42 2.08 -12.84
C SER A 135 -3.12 0.58 -12.71
N LYS A 136 -3.28 -0.19 -13.80
CA LYS A 136 -2.85 -1.61 -13.87
C LYS A 136 -1.37 -1.84 -13.55
N LYS A 137 -0.53 -0.79 -13.67
CA LYS A 137 0.89 -0.82 -13.30
C LYS A 137 1.13 -0.40 -11.83
N GLY A 138 0.09 -0.23 -11.02
CA GLY A 138 0.15 0.14 -9.61
C GLY A 138 0.49 1.60 -9.32
N ALA A 139 0.56 2.47 -10.33
CA ALA A 139 0.76 3.90 -10.13
C ALA A 139 -0.54 4.61 -9.74
N LEU A 140 -0.49 5.42 -8.68
CA LEU A 140 -1.58 6.31 -8.25
C LEU A 140 -1.62 7.54 -9.15
N ARG A 141 -2.83 7.94 -9.54
CA ARG A 141 -3.12 9.21 -10.21
C ARG A 141 -4.06 10.00 -9.34
N ILE A 142 -3.70 11.25 -9.09
CA ILE A 142 -4.51 12.25 -8.39
C ILE A 142 -4.90 13.28 -9.44
N ALA A 143 -6.20 13.40 -9.70
CA ALA A 143 -6.73 14.37 -10.64
C ALA A 143 -6.87 15.74 -9.95
N ASP A 144 -6.55 16.80 -10.69
CA ASP A 144 -6.84 18.20 -10.31
C ASP A 144 -6.57 18.52 -8.84
N VAL A 145 -5.29 18.47 -8.44
CA VAL A 145 -4.86 18.52 -7.04
C VAL A 145 -5.29 19.83 -6.34
N THR A 146 -5.87 19.74 -5.16
CA THR A 146 -6.31 20.88 -4.33
C THR A 146 -5.60 20.86 -2.97
N TYR A 147 -5.74 21.91 -2.17
CA TYR A 147 -5.01 22.02 -0.89
C TYR A 147 -5.27 20.85 0.07
N ILE A 148 -6.48 20.28 0.08
CA ILE A 148 -6.87 19.11 0.89
C ILE A 148 -6.17 17.82 0.49
N ASP A 149 -5.59 17.76 -0.71
CA ASP A 149 -4.80 16.62 -1.16
C ASP A 149 -3.38 16.65 -0.58
N SER A 150 -2.96 17.74 0.07
CA SER A 150 -1.69 17.76 0.79
C SER A 150 -1.69 16.69 1.88
N GLY A 151 -0.55 16.03 2.06
CA GLY A 151 -0.43 14.92 3.02
C GLY A 151 0.64 13.91 2.62
N VAL A 152 0.72 12.82 3.37
CA VAL A 152 1.68 11.74 3.13
C VAL A 152 0.99 10.63 2.35
N TYR A 153 1.53 10.33 1.17
CA TYR A 153 1.06 9.23 0.33
C TYR A 153 1.97 8.02 0.49
N THR A 154 1.38 6.91 0.91
CA THR A 154 2.09 5.64 1.13
C THR A 154 1.74 4.67 0.01
N CYS A 155 2.76 4.10 -0.63
CA CYS A 155 2.56 2.90 -1.46
C CYS A 155 2.82 1.64 -0.63
N ILE A 156 1.89 0.69 -0.71
CA ILE A 156 1.90 -0.54 0.08
C ILE A 156 1.97 -1.71 -0.91
N ALA A 157 3.07 -2.47 -0.85
CA ALA A 157 3.31 -3.65 -1.68
C ALA A 157 3.62 -4.84 -0.77
N GLY A 158 2.63 -5.70 -0.52
CA GLY A 158 2.75 -6.74 0.50
C GLY A 158 2.86 -6.12 1.89
N ARG A 159 3.98 -6.37 2.57
CA ARG A 159 4.38 -5.83 3.88
C ARG A 159 5.46 -4.74 3.74
N SER A 160 5.93 -4.46 2.53
CA SER A 160 6.80 -3.32 2.27
C SER A 160 5.94 -2.10 2.02
N SER A 161 6.32 -0.97 2.59
CA SER A 161 5.70 0.33 2.31
C SER A 161 6.75 1.42 2.13
N ALA A 162 6.41 2.45 1.38
CA ALA A 162 7.24 3.63 1.19
C ALA A 162 6.37 4.88 1.01
N ASP A 163 6.89 6.01 1.49
CA ASP A 163 6.12 7.24 1.61
C ASP A 163 6.65 8.36 0.72
N VAL A 164 5.77 9.29 0.35
CA VAL A 164 6.11 10.59 -0.25
C VAL A 164 5.22 11.68 0.33
N ALA A 165 5.82 12.79 0.75
CA ALA A 165 5.05 13.95 1.22
C ALA A 165 4.67 14.84 0.02
N LEU A 166 3.38 15.07 -0.18
CA LEU A 166 2.86 15.97 -1.22
C LEU A 166 2.41 17.30 -0.59
N THR A 167 2.91 18.41 -1.13
CA THR A 167 2.53 19.76 -0.73
C THR A 167 2.00 20.53 -1.93
N VAL A 168 0.85 21.20 -1.75
CA VAL A 168 0.20 21.96 -2.81
C VAL A 168 0.51 23.46 -2.65
N LYS A 169 0.94 24.09 -3.74
CA LYS A 169 1.27 25.51 -3.81
C LYS A 169 0.24 26.27 -4.66
N PRO A 170 -0.06 27.54 -4.35
CA PRO A 170 -0.91 28.38 -5.18
C PRO A 170 -0.26 28.62 -6.55
N ARG A 171 -1.08 28.81 -7.59
CA ARG A 171 -0.57 29.17 -8.92
C ARG A 171 -0.03 30.60 -8.91
N PRO A 172 1.15 30.87 -9.49
CA PRO A 172 1.64 32.24 -9.65
C PRO A 172 0.63 33.08 -10.44
N GLY A 173 0.32 34.28 -9.96
CA GLY A 173 -0.62 35.21 -10.61
C GLY A 173 -2.10 34.90 -10.40
N VAL A 174 -2.45 33.87 -9.62
CA VAL A 174 -3.84 33.59 -9.21
C VAL A 174 -3.94 33.87 -7.72
N PHE A 175 -4.53 35.00 -7.35
CA PHE A 175 -4.87 35.31 -5.97
C PHE A 175 -6.21 34.63 -5.63
N PRO A 176 -6.33 33.92 -4.48
CA PRO A 176 -7.63 33.42 -4.04
C PRO A 176 -8.58 34.60 -3.86
N SER A 177 -9.84 34.44 -4.30
CA SER A 177 -10.85 35.49 -4.06
C SER A 177 -11.11 35.59 -2.55
N SER A 178 -11.58 36.76 -2.10
CA SER A 178 -12.02 36.99 -0.72
C SER A 178 -13.00 35.91 -0.24
N GLU A 179 -13.90 35.46 -1.11
CA GLU A 179 -14.86 34.38 -0.82
C GLU A 179 -14.19 33.01 -0.56
N GLU A 180 -13.05 32.72 -1.19
CA GLU A 180 -12.33 31.45 -1.00
C GLU A 180 -11.47 31.46 0.28
N ILE A 181 -11.04 32.64 0.72
CA ILE A 181 -10.37 32.86 2.01
C ILE A 181 -11.37 32.70 3.17
N GLU A 182 -12.59 33.25 3.04
CA GLU A 182 -13.65 33.14 4.05
C GLU A 182 -14.13 31.70 4.26
N ARG A 183 -14.31 30.92 3.18
CA ARG A 183 -14.70 29.50 3.27
C ARG A 183 -13.65 28.62 3.95
N GLN A 184 -12.38 29.00 3.87
CA GLN A 184 -11.29 28.28 4.52
C GLN A 184 -11.23 28.56 6.03
N HIS A 185 -11.52 29.79 6.46
CA HIS A 185 -11.65 30.16 7.87
C HIS A 185 -12.87 29.51 8.54
N HIS A 186 -13.98 29.35 7.83
CA HIS A 186 -15.20 28.74 8.40
C HIS A 186 -15.06 27.22 8.68
N ASN A 187 -14.14 26.53 8.00
CA ASN A 187 -13.87 25.10 8.21
C ASN A 187 -12.92 24.81 9.40
N GLN A 188 -12.42 25.85 10.08
CA GLN A 188 -11.52 25.74 11.24
C GLN A 188 -12.14 26.26 12.55
N LEU A 189 -13.38 26.76 12.53
CA LEU A 189 -14.08 27.22 13.73
C LEU A 189 -14.78 26.04 14.40
N ASP A 190 -14.42 25.79 15.66
CA ASP A 190 -15.12 24.85 16.54
C ASP A 190 -16.65 25.16 16.55
N PRO A 191 -17.53 24.15 16.49
CA PRO A 191 -19.00 24.35 16.52
C PRO A 191 -19.53 25.05 17.78
N ALA A 192 -18.68 25.25 18.79
CA ALA A 192 -19.06 25.80 20.10
C ALA A 192 -19.31 27.32 20.11
N MET A 193 -19.17 28.00 18.97
CA MET A 193 -19.51 29.43 18.84
C MET A 193 -20.43 29.67 17.64
N GLN A 194 -21.62 29.09 17.66
CA GLN A 194 -22.74 29.59 16.86
C GLN A 194 -23.76 30.29 17.78
N PRO A 195 -24.07 31.59 17.56
CA PRO A 195 -25.15 32.25 18.26
C PRO A 195 -26.45 31.95 17.51
N ASN A 196 -27.11 30.84 17.84
CA ASN A 196 -28.53 30.69 17.57
C ASN A 196 -29.26 30.94 18.88
N GLY A 197 -29.94 32.09 18.92
CA GLY A 197 -30.55 32.63 20.12
C GLY A 197 -31.86 31.96 20.49
N GLU A 198 -32.23 32.17 21.76
CA GLU A 198 -33.61 32.28 22.21
C GLU A 198 -33.57 33.10 23.52
N MET A 199 -33.98 34.37 23.49
CA MET A 199 -34.19 35.17 24.71
C MET A 199 -35.69 35.39 24.86
N PRO A 200 -36.35 34.78 25.86
CA PRO A 200 -37.78 35.01 26.09
C PRO A 200 -38.01 36.43 26.59
N GLY A 201 -38.95 37.12 25.94
CA GLY A 201 -39.32 38.49 26.25
C GLY A 201 -39.77 38.68 27.71
N ARG A 202 -39.34 39.80 28.30
CA ARG A 202 -39.90 40.34 29.54
C ARG A 202 -40.88 41.48 29.20
N PRO A 203 -42.01 41.62 29.92
CA PRO A 203 -43.07 42.53 29.53
C PRO A 203 -42.71 44.00 29.77
N PHE A 204 -43.33 44.85 28.95
CA PHE A 204 -43.44 46.30 29.10
C PHE A 204 -43.82 46.71 30.54
N LEU A 205 -43.07 47.66 31.10
CA LEU A 205 -43.57 48.60 32.10
C LEU A 205 -43.28 50.00 31.55
N GLY A 206 -44.36 50.77 31.38
CA GLY A 206 -44.32 52.15 30.89
C GLY A 206 -44.08 53.18 31.99
N GLY A 207 -44.16 54.44 31.55
CA GLY A 207 -44.00 55.65 32.35
C GLY A 207 -42.58 56.20 32.21
N GLY A 208 -42.33 57.46 31.86
CA GLY A 208 -43.19 58.64 31.72
C GLY A 208 -42.28 59.84 31.43
N ASP A 209 -42.89 60.92 30.95
CA ASP A 209 -42.57 62.35 31.20
C ASP A 209 -41.12 62.85 30.96
N ASP A 210 -40.94 63.73 29.98
CA ASP A 210 -40.85 65.21 30.15
C ASP A 210 -39.36 65.65 30.25
N MET A 211 -38.76 66.10 29.14
CA MET A 211 -38.64 67.49 28.69
C MET A 211 -37.37 68.19 29.22
N SER A 212 -36.55 68.61 28.24
CA SER A 212 -35.72 69.84 28.20
C SER A 212 -34.22 69.82 28.54
N HIS A 213 -33.52 70.55 27.66
CA HIS A 213 -32.30 71.36 27.85
C HIS A 213 -30.97 70.58 28.05
N GLU A 214 -29.82 70.94 27.46
CA GLU A 214 -29.40 72.18 26.80
C GLU A 214 -28.16 71.85 25.92
N VAL A 215 -28.09 72.46 24.75
CA VAL A 215 -26.87 72.53 23.92
C VAL A 215 -26.15 73.82 24.28
N ARG A 216 -24.84 73.74 24.57
CA ARG A 216 -23.93 74.90 24.50
C ARG A 216 -22.46 74.46 24.53
N PRO A 217 -21.55 75.35 24.08
CA PRO A 217 -20.97 75.38 22.74
C PRO A 217 -19.62 74.68 22.62
#